data_AF-A0A9W6SZP8-F1
#
_entry.id   AF-A0A9W6SZP8-F1
#
_cell.length_a   1.000
_cell.length_b   1.000
_cell.length_c   1.000
_cell.angle_alpha   90.00
_cell.angle_beta   90.00
_cell.angle_gamma   90.00
#
_symmetry.space_group_name_H-M   'P 1'
#
loop_
_entity.id
_entity.type
_entity.pdbx_description
1 polymer ?
#
loop_
_entity_poly.entity_id
_entity_poly.type
_entity_poly.pdbx_seq_one_letter_code
_entity_poly.pdbx_strand_id
1 'polypeptide(L)'
;MSGFSSFSGFGGASSGLGTNGFEVSLNYYTGIPDPNVLSNNSLKLIFKSLLKRDEVTREKAIVELLNFIETDSNKSEIINDELLIISWVQLYAKLSIDNSKKIRSTSHQIQSKFVVLLGKKYLKSLRDTIGIWLNGCFDNDRNNSRICIQSLQSAFNDNTEKINNLWEVFAYQIINYSSQIIRFESKDSLSDERIVNKEEAETKFNRILICSIQLLTQIIVKRSGEFKDDSIELLSEILTDEKFQDLIITKEHQLKKNMFVLLKALISFTPDLMNSKIMKLTSKSIIKSIKPSKKSPNESLLFSTIIIPILDSITEFTKFYPKIWEAKKSKENLLDLLSLGSCNSNETYYSSLNLFLNTIADPNNEILMFNFKDFYDKDSQTLINILLKNIDLEKLSAHKIAAISCLFDTLTRFLKLSDNEETKNDIIQFTVKPIVKIIDSPRILQSNSLIQLSTKLNDLKTDDSDVFSEINQDLLNCLPSGPLEIMNTKIINERNFVNHFCSILNASPSLLSAETLESLIQNSIESLDDEQEEYKSPKISIFVLGFILKQNVVRFKDTVLPCIENISNYITKEFTDEPLEIITTFKNSTLSNDNDDILYKIVDASFLKLREIDSPDAFENIIS
;
A
#
# COMPACT_ATOMS: atom_id res chain seq x y z
N MET A 1 64.19 -13.95 17.93
CA MET A 1 64.01 -14.25 16.50
C MET A 1 63.09 -15.44 16.38
N SER A 2 61.84 -15.22 16.00
CA SER A 2 60.87 -16.23 15.56
C SER A 2 59.84 -15.48 14.74
N GLY A 3 59.85 -15.73 13.43
CA GLY A 3 59.32 -14.85 12.39
C GLY A 3 57.80 -14.71 12.41
N PHE A 4 57.37 -13.45 12.25
CA PHE A 4 56.05 -13.13 11.74
C PHE A 4 55.96 -13.62 10.29
N SER A 5 55.14 -14.64 10.03
CA SER A 5 54.74 -14.99 8.68
C SER A 5 53.77 -13.93 8.17
N SER A 6 54.33 -12.95 7.46
CA SER A 6 53.63 -12.05 6.54
C SER A 6 52.90 -12.89 5.49
N PHE A 7 51.58 -13.06 5.65
CA PHE A 7 50.71 -13.46 4.55
C PHE A 7 50.38 -12.21 3.72
N SER A 8 51.33 -11.82 2.88
CA SER A 8 51.12 -10.84 1.81
C SER A 8 50.65 -11.60 0.57
N GLY A 9 49.36 -11.53 0.26
CA GLY A 9 48.82 -12.15 -0.94
C GLY A 9 47.31 -11.96 -1.11
N PHE A 10 46.88 -10.76 -1.51
CA PHE A 10 46.03 -10.51 -2.68
C PHE A 10 45.91 -8.97 -2.85
N GLY A 11 46.25 -8.46 -4.03
CA GLY A 11 46.18 -7.04 -4.35
C GLY A 11 44.74 -6.56 -4.52
N GLY A 12 44.43 -5.43 -3.89
CA GLY A 12 43.16 -4.71 -3.95
C GLY A 12 43.03 -3.83 -2.70
N ALA A 13 42.71 -2.55 -2.86
CA ALA A 13 42.65 -1.58 -1.76
C ALA A 13 41.80 -2.06 -0.57
N SER A 14 42.22 -1.69 0.65
CA SER A 14 41.63 -2.02 1.97
C SER A 14 40.13 -2.35 1.98
N SER A 15 39.76 -3.64 2.02
CA SER A 15 38.36 -4.10 1.98
C SER A 15 37.69 -4.20 3.36
N GLY A 16 38.03 -3.31 4.31
CA GLY A 16 37.50 -3.34 5.68
C GLY A 16 36.84 -2.03 6.09
N LEU A 17 36.38 -1.94 7.35
CA LEU A 17 35.81 -0.69 7.91
C LEU A 17 36.88 0.25 8.47
N GLY A 18 38.10 -0.25 8.69
CA GLY A 18 39.19 0.48 9.35
C GLY A 18 39.92 1.44 8.41
N THR A 19 40.13 2.67 8.87
CA THR A 19 40.86 3.74 8.18
C THR A 19 42.13 4.19 8.91
N ASN A 20 42.41 3.61 10.07
CA ASN A 20 43.47 4.02 10.99
C ASN A 20 44.64 3.02 11.09
N GLY A 21 44.86 2.20 10.04
CA GLY A 21 46.02 1.30 9.98
C GLY A 21 45.87 -0.02 10.75
N PHE A 22 44.68 -0.31 11.28
CA PHE A 22 44.32 -1.61 11.86
C PHE A 22 43.02 -2.11 11.26
N GLU A 23 42.84 -3.43 11.27
CA GLU A 23 41.65 -4.07 10.68
C GLU A 23 40.43 -3.89 11.59
N VAL A 24 39.32 -3.46 11.00
CA VAL A 24 37.98 -3.44 11.62
C VAL A 24 37.05 -4.22 10.71
N SER A 25 36.45 -5.29 11.24
CA SER A 25 35.61 -6.22 10.48
C SER A 25 34.41 -6.71 11.30
N LEU A 26 33.35 -7.11 10.60
CA LEU A 26 32.10 -7.60 11.21
C LEU A 26 32.12 -9.12 11.42
N ASN A 27 32.81 -9.86 10.55
CA ASN A 27 33.00 -11.29 10.68
C ASN A 27 33.60 -11.69 12.04
N TYR A 28 33.41 -12.95 12.46
CA TYR A 28 33.83 -13.37 13.81
C TYR A 28 35.32 -13.71 13.94
N TYR A 29 36.08 -13.79 12.84
CA TYR A 29 37.42 -14.41 12.81
C TYR A 29 38.59 -13.45 12.51
N THR A 30 38.35 -12.29 11.89
CA THR A 30 39.36 -11.23 11.69
C THR A 30 39.07 -10.00 12.56
N GLY A 31 39.98 -9.02 12.63
CA GLY A 31 39.77 -7.80 13.42
C GLY A 31 39.40 -8.05 14.89
N ILE A 32 39.97 -9.08 15.52
CA ILE A 32 39.76 -9.41 16.94
C ILE A 32 40.86 -8.71 17.76
N PRO A 33 40.51 -7.91 18.78
CA PRO A 33 41.52 -7.26 19.61
C PRO A 33 42.22 -8.25 20.54
N ASP A 34 43.51 -8.00 20.85
CA ASP A 34 44.22 -8.74 21.90
C ASP A 34 44.07 -8.02 23.25
N PRO A 35 43.29 -8.55 24.22
CA PRO A 35 43.11 -7.87 25.50
C PRO A 35 44.41 -7.69 26.29
N ASN A 36 45.47 -8.47 25.99
CA ASN A 36 46.72 -8.40 26.75
C ASN A 36 47.49 -7.10 26.53
N VAL A 37 47.23 -6.39 25.43
CA VAL A 37 47.86 -5.09 25.15
C VAL A 37 47.32 -3.96 26.03
N LEU A 38 46.19 -4.17 26.70
CA LEU A 38 45.58 -3.16 27.56
C LEU A 38 46.39 -2.96 28.84
N SER A 39 46.65 -1.70 29.18
CA SER A 39 47.42 -1.29 30.35
C SER A 39 46.67 -1.53 31.66
N ASN A 40 45.34 -1.37 31.66
CA ASN A 40 44.50 -1.54 32.84
C ASN A 40 44.04 -3.00 33.00
N ASN A 41 44.32 -3.61 34.17
CA ASN A 41 44.00 -5.01 34.45
C ASN A 41 42.50 -5.31 34.49
N SER A 42 41.68 -4.40 35.00
CA SER A 42 40.21 -4.57 35.02
C SER A 42 39.67 -4.59 33.59
N LEU A 43 40.09 -3.64 32.75
CA LEU A 43 39.72 -3.62 31.32
C LEU A 43 40.20 -4.87 30.59
N LYS A 44 41.41 -5.35 30.86
CA LYS A 44 41.93 -6.61 30.32
C LYS A 44 41.04 -7.80 30.64
N LEU A 45 40.56 -7.92 31.88
CA LEU A 45 39.64 -9.00 32.30
C LEU A 45 38.25 -8.86 31.67
N ILE A 46 37.73 -7.63 31.59
CA ILE A 46 36.44 -7.33 30.95
C ILE A 46 36.49 -7.70 29.46
N PHE A 47 37.51 -7.25 28.73
CA PHE A 47 37.68 -7.56 27.30
C PHE A 47 37.88 -9.07 27.07
N LYS A 48 38.65 -9.77 27.92
CA LYS A 48 38.73 -11.24 27.87
C LYS A 48 37.37 -11.90 28.06
N SER A 49 36.51 -11.35 28.92
CA SER A 49 35.16 -11.88 29.15
C SER A 49 34.21 -11.57 27.99
N LEU A 50 34.36 -10.42 27.32
CA LEU A 50 33.60 -10.07 26.11
C LEU A 50 33.94 -10.94 24.89
N LEU A 51 35.17 -11.46 24.81
CA LEU A 51 35.60 -12.40 23.77
C LEU A 51 35.23 -13.87 24.03
N LYS A 52 34.59 -14.17 25.17
CA LYS A 52 34.09 -15.53 25.43
C LYS A 52 32.90 -15.86 24.52
N ARG A 53 32.52 -17.13 24.49
CA ARG A 53 31.37 -17.63 23.71
C ARG A 53 30.04 -17.56 24.48
N ASP A 54 30.10 -17.66 25.80
CA ASP A 54 28.92 -17.68 26.67
C ASP A 54 28.21 -16.32 26.69
N GLU A 55 26.95 -16.29 26.26
CA GLU A 55 26.17 -15.05 26.13
C GLU A 55 26.00 -14.33 27.47
N VAL A 56 25.63 -15.05 28.53
CA VAL A 56 25.39 -14.48 29.88
C VAL A 56 26.65 -13.83 30.44
N THR A 57 27.81 -14.46 30.26
CA THR A 57 29.10 -13.90 30.68
C THR A 57 29.42 -12.60 29.94
N ARG A 58 29.14 -12.55 28.63
CA ARG A 58 29.36 -11.33 27.82
C ARG A 58 28.37 -10.23 28.17
N GLU A 59 27.11 -10.55 28.47
CA GLU A 59 26.10 -9.59 28.94
C GLU A 59 26.51 -8.95 30.26
N LYS A 60 27.02 -9.73 31.21
CA LYS A 60 27.58 -9.19 32.45
C LYS A 60 28.79 -8.31 32.18
N ALA A 61 29.71 -8.76 31.31
CA ALA A 61 30.93 -8.04 31.01
C ALA A 61 30.68 -6.70 30.27
N ILE A 62 29.69 -6.61 29.38
CA ILE A 62 29.40 -5.34 28.67
C ILE A 62 28.76 -4.31 29.61
N VAL A 63 27.93 -4.77 30.55
CA VAL A 63 27.37 -3.91 31.60
C VAL A 63 28.45 -3.47 32.58
N GLU A 64 29.36 -4.38 32.94
CA GLU A 64 30.54 -4.07 33.76
C GLU A 64 31.43 -3.02 33.07
N LEU A 65 31.66 -3.14 31.75
CA LEU A 65 32.42 -2.15 30.98
C LEU A 65 31.75 -0.77 31.01
N LEU A 66 30.43 -0.71 30.79
CA LEU A 66 29.69 0.55 30.85
C LEU A 66 29.79 1.19 32.24
N ASN A 67 29.54 0.41 33.29
CA ASN A 67 29.63 0.88 34.67
C ASN A 67 31.04 1.37 35.01
N PHE A 68 32.08 0.64 34.57
CA PHE A 68 33.48 1.03 34.74
C PHE A 68 33.73 2.40 34.11
N ILE A 69 33.30 2.61 32.86
CA ILE A 69 33.45 3.87 32.14
C ILE A 69 32.67 5.02 32.80
N GLU A 70 31.50 4.75 33.39
CA GLU A 70 30.67 5.80 33.98
C GLU A 70 31.14 6.24 35.37
N THR A 71 31.57 5.27 36.19
CA THR A 71 31.83 5.47 37.62
C THR A 71 33.28 5.78 37.97
N ASP A 72 34.25 5.40 37.12
CA ASP A 72 35.67 5.65 37.40
C ASP A 72 35.98 7.16 37.37
N SER A 73 36.63 7.66 38.43
CA SER A 73 36.99 9.07 38.57
C SER A 73 38.02 9.52 37.53
N ASN A 74 38.85 8.62 37.03
CA ASN A 74 39.91 8.86 36.05
C ASN A 74 39.50 8.41 34.64
N LYS A 75 38.20 8.17 34.39
CA LYS A 75 37.67 7.67 33.10
C LYS A 75 38.19 8.38 31.86
N SER A 76 38.37 9.70 31.90
CA SER A 76 38.85 10.47 30.74
C SER A 76 40.31 10.17 30.41
N GLU A 77 41.14 9.90 31.42
CA GLU A 77 42.54 9.52 31.23
C GLU A 77 42.64 8.06 30.76
N ILE A 78 41.90 7.15 31.40
CA ILE A 78 41.88 5.72 31.06
C ILE A 78 41.40 5.50 29.62
N ILE A 79 40.35 6.20 29.20
CA ILE A 79 39.79 6.07 27.85
C ILE A 79 40.69 6.72 26.79
N ASN A 80 41.53 7.67 27.18
CA ASN A 80 42.53 8.28 26.32
C ASN A 80 43.81 7.43 26.19
N ASP A 81 43.64 6.10 26.14
CA ASP A 81 44.67 5.11 25.79
C ASP A 81 44.40 4.63 24.35
N GLU A 82 45.39 4.81 23.47
CA GLU A 82 45.30 4.45 22.04
C GLU A 82 45.02 2.95 21.85
N LEU A 83 45.63 2.08 22.66
CA LEU A 83 45.43 0.63 22.55
C LEU A 83 44.02 0.23 22.99
N LEU A 84 43.45 0.94 23.96
CA LEU A 84 42.05 0.77 24.35
C LEU A 84 41.09 1.25 23.27
N ILE A 85 41.36 2.40 22.63
CA ILE A 85 40.55 2.92 21.54
C ILE A 85 40.55 1.93 20.36
N ILE A 86 41.72 1.44 19.95
CA ILE A 86 41.85 0.42 18.89
C ILE A 86 41.05 -0.83 19.28
N SER A 87 41.25 -1.33 20.50
CA SER A 87 40.57 -2.53 20.98
C SER A 87 39.04 -2.36 21.01
N TRP A 88 38.57 -1.19 21.41
CA TRP A 88 37.15 -0.85 21.42
C TRP A 88 36.58 -0.78 20.00
N VAL A 89 37.24 -0.09 19.07
CA VAL A 89 36.76 0.05 17.69
C VAL A 89 36.60 -1.33 17.02
N GLN A 90 37.58 -2.22 17.21
CA GLN A 90 37.54 -3.59 16.70
C GLN A 90 36.41 -4.41 17.33
N LEU A 91 36.27 -4.34 18.66
CA LEU A 91 35.25 -5.11 19.38
C LEU A 91 33.83 -4.59 19.13
N TYR A 92 33.67 -3.27 19.04
CA TYR A 92 32.38 -2.61 18.83
C TYR A 92 31.70 -3.09 17.54
N ALA A 93 32.45 -3.25 16.46
CA ALA A 93 31.93 -3.78 15.19
C ALA A 93 31.26 -5.15 15.35
N LYS A 94 31.76 -5.99 16.25
CA LYS A 94 31.24 -7.33 16.52
C LYS A 94 30.08 -7.29 17.52
N LEU A 95 30.20 -6.50 18.58
CA LEU A 95 29.17 -6.38 19.62
C LEU A 95 27.90 -5.67 19.13
N SER A 96 28.04 -4.70 18.21
CA SER A 96 26.90 -3.96 17.66
C SER A 96 25.95 -4.83 16.84
N ILE A 97 26.42 -5.97 16.34
CA ILE A 97 25.62 -6.90 15.52
C ILE A 97 25.23 -8.17 16.28
N ASP A 98 25.55 -8.25 17.57
CA ASP A 98 25.38 -9.43 18.41
C ASP A 98 23.93 -9.95 18.47
N ASN A 99 23.72 -11.23 18.77
CA ASN A 99 22.38 -11.79 18.94
C ASN A 99 21.67 -11.22 20.16
N SER A 100 22.38 -11.02 21.27
CA SER A 100 21.82 -10.41 22.47
C SER A 100 21.47 -8.94 22.21
N LYS A 101 20.19 -8.62 22.42
CA LYS A 101 19.69 -7.23 22.35
C LYS A 101 20.38 -6.35 23.39
N LYS A 102 20.68 -6.90 24.57
CA LYS A 102 21.34 -6.20 25.67
C LYS A 102 22.77 -5.84 25.31
N ILE A 103 23.51 -6.75 24.65
CA ILE A 103 24.88 -6.47 24.18
C ILE A 103 24.85 -5.35 23.13
N ARG A 104 23.98 -5.43 22.11
CA ARG A 104 23.88 -4.39 21.08
C ARG A 104 23.58 -3.01 21.66
N SER A 105 22.52 -2.90 22.47
CA SER A 105 22.10 -1.61 23.07
C SER A 105 23.17 -1.03 24.01
N THR A 106 23.78 -1.85 24.86
CA THR A 106 24.84 -1.39 25.79
C THR A 106 26.10 -0.97 25.02
N SER A 107 26.40 -1.61 23.89
CA SER A 107 27.54 -1.25 23.04
C SER A 107 27.39 0.15 22.42
N HIS A 108 26.19 0.52 21.97
CA HIS A 108 25.92 1.87 21.46
C HIS A 108 26.04 2.94 22.57
N GLN A 109 25.64 2.61 23.79
CA GLN A 109 25.84 3.49 24.95
C GLN A 109 27.31 3.70 25.25
N ILE A 110 28.12 2.64 25.24
CA ILE A 110 29.58 2.74 25.45
C ILE A 110 30.22 3.57 24.32
N GLN A 111 29.85 3.32 23.05
CA GLN A 111 30.31 4.13 21.92
C GLN A 111 30.04 5.63 22.13
N SER A 112 28.85 5.98 22.63
CA SER A 112 28.52 7.35 23.01
C SER A 112 29.48 7.91 24.06
N LYS A 113 29.82 7.13 25.11
CA LYS A 113 30.78 7.55 26.14
C LYS A 113 32.18 7.82 25.56
N PHE A 114 32.67 6.98 24.65
CA PHE A 114 33.95 7.22 23.98
C PHE A 114 33.94 8.56 23.23
N VAL A 115 32.87 8.84 22.47
CA VAL A 115 32.73 10.10 21.74
C VAL A 115 32.64 11.31 22.67
N VAL A 116 31.85 11.23 23.75
CA VAL A 116 31.69 12.32 24.72
C VAL A 116 33.00 12.62 25.45
N LEU A 117 33.68 11.58 25.95
CA LEU A 117 34.86 11.74 26.81
C LEU A 117 36.12 12.15 26.03
N LEU A 118 36.25 11.71 24.78
CA LEU A 118 37.43 12.02 23.94
C LEU A 118 37.20 13.21 22.99
N GLY A 119 35.94 13.55 22.68
CA GLY A 119 35.58 14.65 21.78
C GLY A 119 36.34 14.58 20.46
N LYS A 120 37.06 15.66 20.11
CA LYS A 120 37.84 15.75 18.86
C LYS A 120 38.91 14.66 18.72
N LYS A 121 39.43 14.10 19.82
CA LYS A 121 40.45 13.04 19.76
C LYS A 121 39.90 11.75 19.15
N TYR A 122 38.60 11.48 19.28
CA TYR A 122 37.97 10.31 18.70
C TYR A 122 37.59 10.48 17.22
N LEU A 123 37.77 11.66 16.62
CA LEU A 123 37.31 11.93 15.25
C LEU A 123 37.89 10.97 14.21
N LYS A 124 39.14 10.52 14.40
CA LYS A 124 39.77 9.50 13.56
C LYS A 124 39.06 8.15 13.66
N SER A 125 38.85 7.66 14.88
CA SER A 125 38.14 6.40 15.17
C SER A 125 36.64 6.48 14.89
N LEU A 126 36.06 7.68 14.86
CA LEU A 126 34.67 7.89 14.46
C LEU A 126 34.46 7.49 13.00
N ARG A 127 35.45 7.70 12.11
CA ARG A 127 35.36 7.25 10.71
C ARG A 127 35.16 5.73 10.61
N ASP A 128 35.77 4.97 11.50
CA ASP A 128 35.67 3.50 11.51
C ASP A 128 34.36 3.02 12.13
N THR A 129 33.73 3.83 12.99
CA THR A 129 32.60 3.40 13.83
C THR A 129 31.27 4.06 13.48
N ILE A 130 31.26 5.13 12.68
CA ILE A 130 30.06 5.91 12.39
C ILE A 130 29.01 5.11 11.60
N GLY A 131 29.42 4.34 10.59
CA GLY A 131 28.52 3.47 9.84
C GLY A 131 27.88 2.41 10.75
N ILE A 132 28.69 1.78 11.61
CA ILE A 132 28.24 0.80 12.62
C ILE A 132 27.21 1.44 13.57
N TRP A 133 27.48 2.66 14.04
CA TRP A 133 26.63 3.34 15.01
C TRP A 133 25.31 3.81 14.41
N LEU A 134 25.34 4.43 13.23
CA LEU A 134 24.12 4.84 12.53
C LEU A 134 23.28 3.63 12.12
N ASN A 135 23.89 2.50 11.75
CA ASN A 135 23.15 1.27 11.46
C ASN A 135 22.28 0.81 12.65
N GLY A 136 22.76 0.98 13.88
CA GLY A 136 22.02 0.63 15.09
C GLY A 136 20.70 1.40 15.25
N CYS A 137 20.54 2.56 14.60
CA CYS A 137 19.28 3.31 14.59
C CYS A 137 18.14 2.58 13.84
N PHE A 138 18.50 1.58 13.03
CA PHE A 138 17.58 0.81 12.19
C PHE A 138 17.32 -0.61 12.71
N ASP A 139 17.75 -0.93 13.94
CA ASP A 139 17.46 -2.23 14.55
C ASP A 139 15.94 -2.49 14.58
N ASN A 140 15.55 -3.66 14.07
CA ASN A 140 14.15 -4.12 14.07
C ASN A 140 13.57 -4.20 15.50
N ASP A 141 14.41 -4.37 16.52
CA ASP A 141 14.00 -4.18 17.91
C ASP A 141 13.87 -2.69 18.23
N ARG A 142 12.63 -2.25 18.44
CA ARG A 142 12.28 -0.84 18.70
C ARG A 142 13.00 -0.25 19.91
N ASN A 143 13.31 -1.06 20.93
CA ASN A 143 13.99 -0.57 22.12
C ASN A 143 15.48 -0.33 21.84
N ASN A 144 16.13 -1.25 21.12
CA ASN A 144 17.51 -1.09 20.70
C ASN A 144 17.72 0.12 19.78
N SER A 145 16.90 0.28 18.75
CA SER A 145 16.97 1.44 17.84
C SER A 145 16.78 2.75 18.60
N ARG A 146 15.80 2.82 19.49
CA ARG A 146 15.58 3.98 20.38
C ARG A 146 16.81 4.27 21.25
N ILE A 147 17.41 3.26 21.88
CA ILE A 147 18.61 3.44 22.70
C ILE A 147 19.79 3.93 21.85
N CYS A 148 19.96 3.39 20.64
CA CYS A 148 21.00 3.85 19.74
C CYS A 148 20.81 5.33 19.36
N ILE A 149 19.60 5.73 18.99
CA ILE A 149 19.25 7.13 18.69
C ILE A 149 19.55 8.04 19.89
N GLN A 150 19.13 7.64 21.10
CA GLN A 150 19.43 8.39 22.33
C GLN A 150 20.92 8.49 22.61
N SER A 151 21.69 7.44 22.32
CA SER A 151 23.14 7.44 22.49
C SER A 151 23.84 8.42 21.54
N LEU A 152 23.38 8.52 20.29
CA LEU A 152 23.85 9.51 19.31
C LEU A 152 23.47 10.93 19.75
N GLN A 153 22.20 11.14 20.08
CA GLN A 153 21.69 12.43 20.55
C GLN A 153 22.50 12.95 21.74
N SER A 154 22.69 12.11 22.76
CA SER A 154 23.50 12.46 23.94
C SER A 154 24.95 12.81 23.59
N ALA A 155 25.56 12.08 22.64
CA ALA A 155 26.96 12.33 22.26
C ALA A 155 27.19 13.66 21.54
N PHE A 156 26.16 14.19 20.91
CA PHE A 156 26.20 15.47 20.19
C PHE A 156 25.41 16.58 20.92
N ASN A 157 25.14 16.41 22.22
CA ASN A 157 24.39 17.36 23.06
C ASN A 157 23.04 17.76 22.45
N ASP A 158 22.29 16.79 21.93
CA ASP A 158 21.00 16.95 21.26
C ASP A 158 21.00 17.93 20.06
N ASN A 159 22.19 18.29 19.56
CA ASN A 159 22.34 19.21 18.45
C ASN A 159 21.99 18.49 17.14
N THR A 160 20.78 18.74 16.65
CA THR A 160 20.24 18.08 15.45
C THR A 160 21.03 18.45 14.19
N GLU A 161 21.56 19.66 14.09
CA GLU A 161 22.41 20.10 12.97
C GLU A 161 23.71 19.26 12.91
N LYS A 162 24.38 19.07 14.04
CA LYS A 162 25.59 18.23 14.11
C LYS A 162 25.30 16.78 13.74
N ILE A 163 24.18 16.23 14.21
CA ILE A 163 23.77 14.86 13.90
C ILE A 163 23.46 14.72 12.40
N ASN A 164 22.75 15.68 11.82
CA ASN A 164 22.48 15.70 10.38
C ASN A 164 23.77 15.84 9.56
N ASN A 165 24.73 16.63 10.03
CA ASN A 165 26.02 16.79 9.37
C ASN A 165 26.87 15.50 9.36
N LEU A 166 26.58 14.50 10.21
CA LEU A 166 27.25 13.19 10.14
C LEU A 166 27.00 12.49 8.81
N TRP A 167 25.77 12.62 8.27
CA TRP A 167 25.39 12.06 6.98
C TRP A 167 26.12 12.74 5.82
N GLU A 168 26.51 14.00 6.00
CA GLU A 168 27.28 14.75 5.01
C GLU A 168 28.77 14.39 5.06
N VAL A 169 29.36 14.48 6.25
CA VAL A 169 30.81 14.33 6.47
C VAL A 169 31.29 12.90 6.27
N PHE A 170 30.49 11.91 6.67
CA PHE A 170 30.88 10.50 6.70
C PHE A 170 30.17 9.65 5.63
N ALA A 171 29.73 10.26 4.54
CA ALA A 171 28.98 9.59 3.47
C ALA A 171 29.66 8.29 2.99
N TYR A 172 30.95 8.39 2.63
CA TYR A 172 31.73 7.26 2.16
C TYR A 172 31.79 6.14 3.20
N GLN A 173 32.03 6.46 4.49
CA GLN A 173 32.13 5.47 5.56
C GLN A 173 30.78 4.78 5.82
N ILE A 174 29.68 5.52 5.70
CA ILE A 174 28.31 4.98 5.82
C ILE A 174 28.01 4.02 4.66
N ILE A 175 28.33 4.42 3.43
CA ILE A 175 28.14 3.58 2.23
C ILE A 175 29.07 2.35 2.30
N ASN A 176 30.33 2.51 2.71
CA ASN A 176 31.27 1.41 2.87
C ASN A 176 30.78 0.40 3.90
N TYR A 177 30.17 0.84 5.01
CA TYR A 177 29.56 -0.08 5.95
C TYR A 177 28.49 -0.98 5.30
N SER A 178 27.56 -0.37 4.55
CA SER A 178 26.54 -1.15 3.82
C SER A 178 27.18 -2.03 2.73
N SER A 179 28.23 -1.54 2.05
CA SER A 179 29.01 -2.30 1.06
C SER A 179 29.61 -3.57 1.66
N GLN A 180 30.23 -3.47 2.84
CA GLN A 180 30.82 -4.61 3.55
C GLN A 180 29.79 -5.71 3.78
N ILE A 181 28.61 -5.33 4.28
CA ILE A 181 27.55 -6.28 4.61
C ILE A 181 26.93 -6.92 3.37
N ILE A 182 26.67 -6.11 2.32
CA ILE A 182 26.00 -6.58 1.10
C ILE A 182 26.92 -7.47 0.26
N ARG A 183 28.19 -7.07 0.10
CA ARG A 183 29.11 -7.65 -0.87
C ARG A 183 30.04 -8.70 -0.27
N PHE A 184 30.42 -8.57 0.99
CA PHE A 184 31.49 -9.38 1.56
C PHE A 184 31.01 -10.31 2.69
N GLU A 185 30.07 -9.86 3.52
CA GLU A 185 29.54 -10.68 4.61
C GLU A 185 28.45 -11.67 4.14
N SER A 186 28.25 -12.70 4.97
CA SER A 186 27.27 -13.78 4.85
C SER A 186 26.89 -14.29 6.25
N LYS A 187 25.81 -15.08 6.35
CA LYS A 187 25.45 -15.72 7.62
C LYS A 187 26.60 -16.54 8.24
N ASP A 188 27.42 -17.18 7.41
CA ASP A 188 28.54 -18.04 7.82
C ASP A 188 29.77 -17.22 8.26
N SER A 189 29.95 -16.02 7.71
CA SER A 189 31.03 -15.12 8.14
C SER A 189 30.69 -14.38 9.44
N LEU A 190 29.41 -14.07 9.67
CA LEU A 190 28.94 -13.34 10.85
C LEU A 190 28.61 -14.25 12.04
N SER A 191 28.47 -15.56 11.81
CA SER A 191 28.11 -16.55 12.83
C SER A 191 28.95 -17.81 12.65
N ASP A 192 29.59 -18.27 13.72
CA ASP A 192 30.29 -19.55 13.74
C ASP A 192 29.26 -20.68 13.86
N GLU A 193 29.02 -21.43 12.78
CA GLU A 193 28.05 -22.55 12.74
C GLU A 193 28.37 -23.67 13.77
N ARG A 194 29.58 -23.69 14.33
CA ARG A 194 29.94 -24.63 15.42
C ARG A 194 29.28 -24.26 16.75
N ILE A 195 28.77 -23.04 16.87
CA ILE A 195 28.26 -22.44 18.10
C ILE A 195 26.81 -21.96 17.90
N VAL A 196 26.54 -21.30 16.78
CA VAL A 196 25.24 -20.71 16.45
C VAL A 196 24.52 -21.63 15.47
N ASN A 197 23.27 -21.98 15.75
CA ASN A 197 22.50 -22.81 14.83
C ASN A 197 22.12 -22.02 13.56
N LYS A 198 21.73 -22.75 12.51
CA LYS A 198 21.46 -22.17 11.18
C LYS A 198 20.34 -21.13 11.17
N GLU A 199 19.29 -21.35 11.95
CA GLU A 199 18.12 -20.45 12.00
C GLU A 199 18.48 -19.12 12.69
N GLU A 200 19.24 -19.19 13.78
CA GLU A 200 19.77 -18.01 14.46
C GLU A 200 20.76 -17.23 13.59
N ALA A 201 21.65 -17.93 12.88
CA ALA A 201 22.61 -17.31 11.96
C ALA A 201 21.90 -16.58 10.81
N GLU A 202 20.88 -17.22 10.22
CA GLU A 202 20.03 -16.63 9.17
C GLU A 202 19.27 -15.41 9.71
N THR A 203 18.66 -15.52 10.88
CA THR A 203 17.93 -14.42 11.53
C THR A 203 18.85 -13.24 11.84
N LYS A 204 20.06 -13.50 12.33
CA LYS A 204 21.08 -12.47 12.57
C LYS A 204 21.46 -11.78 11.27
N PHE A 205 21.79 -12.53 10.23
CA PHE A 205 22.19 -11.98 8.94
C PHE A 205 21.08 -11.15 8.29
N ASN A 206 19.84 -11.67 8.26
CA ASN A 206 18.70 -10.94 7.71
C ASN A 206 18.40 -9.65 8.47
N ARG A 207 18.51 -9.65 9.81
CA ARG A 207 18.40 -8.41 10.61
C ARG A 207 19.43 -7.38 10.16
N ILE A 208 20.69 -7.78 10.04
CA ILE A 208 21.81 -6.89 9.69
C ILE A 208 21.66 -6.35 8.26
N LEU A 209 21.25 -7.20 7.30
CA LEU A 209 20.95 -6.78 5.93
C LEU A 209 19.83 -5.73 5.88
N ILE A 210 18.71 -5.97 6.58
CA ILE A 210 17.59 -5.02 6.62
C ILE A 210 18.06 -3.66 7.16
N CYS A 211 18.79 -3.66 8.29
CA CYS A 211 19.31 -2.42 8.87
C CYS A 211 20.24 -1.69 7.88
N SER A 212 21.09 -2.43 7.17
CA SER A 212 22.08 -1.87 6.23
C SER A 212 21.45 -1.28 4.97
N ILE A 213 20.37 -1.89 4.47
CA ILE A 213 19.57 -1.37 3.36
C ILE A 213 18.82 -0.11 3.80
N GLN A 214 18.29 -0.08 5.02
CA GLN A 214 17.67 1.12 5.59
C GLN A 214 18.70 2.24 5.79
N LEU A 215 19.89 1.93 6.29
CA LEU A 215 21.00 2.88 6.38
C LEU A 215 21.35 3.46 5.00
N LEU A 216 21.48 2.59 3.99
CA LEU A 216 21.76 2.99 2.61
C LEU A 216 20.64 3.88 2.03
N THR A 217 19.39 3.53 2.31
CA THR A 217 18.22 4.36 1.94
C THR A 217 18.31 5.74 2.58
N GLN A 218 18.65 5.80 3.88
CA GLN A 218 18.65 7.06 4.61
C GLN A 218 19.81 7.98 4.21
N ILE A 219 20.99 7.44 3.88
CA ILE A 219 22.08 8.27 3.33
C ILE A 219 21.71 8.85 1.95
N ILE A 220 20.91 8.16 1.16
CA ILE A 220 20.40 8.68 -0.12
C ILE A 220 19.36 9.80 0.11
N VAL A 221 18.44 9.60 1.06
CA VAL A 221 17.30 10.53 1.29
C VAL A 221 17.71 11.79 2.08
N LYS A 222 18.57 11.66 3.09
CA LYS A 222 18.84 12.75 4.04
C LYS A 222 19.87 13.78 3.58
N ARG A 223 20.57 13.51 2.49
CA ARG A 223 21.62 14.40 2.01
C ARG A 223 21.04 15.59 1.26
N SER A 224 21.73 16.71 1.39
CA SER A 224 21.42 17.96 0.71
C SER A 224 22.40 18.26 -0.43
N GLY A 225 23.63 17.74 -0.34
CA GLY A 225 24.65 17.88 -1.37
C GLY A 225 24.88 16.61 -2.18
N GLU A 226 25.50 16.78 -3.35
CA GLU A 226 25.91 15.68 -4.22
C GLU A 226 26.90 14.73 -3.50
N PHE A 227 26.94 13.49 -3.96
CA PHE A 227 27.95 12.54 -3.52
C PHE A 227 29.30 12.90 -4.12
N LYS A 228 30.37 12.68 -3.37
CA LYS A 228 31.73 12.75 -3.90
C LYS A 228 31.99 11.56 -4.84
N ASP A 229 32.95 11.72 -5.76
CA ASP A 229 33.30 10.71 -6.77
C ASP A 229 33.56 9.32 -6.16
N ASP A 230 34.28 9.25 -5.04
CA ASP A 230 34.58 8.00 -4.33
C ASP A 230 33.31 7.27 -3.83
N SER A 231 32.31 8.04 -3.41
CA SER A 231 31.04 7.55 -2.90
C SER A 231 30.14 7.13 -4.06
N ILE A 232 30.17 7.85 -5.19
CA ILE A 232 29.47 7.49 -6.42
C ILE A 232 30.03 6.18 -6.99
N GLU A 233 31.36 6.05 -7.06
CA GLU A 233 32.04 4.83 -7.51
C GLU A 233 31.63 3.63 -6.65
N LEU A 234 31.71 3.77 -5.32
CA LEU A 234 31.33 2.72 -4.39
C LEU A 234 29.84 2.33 -4.49
N LEU A 235 28.95 3.32 -4.64
CA LEU A 235 27.54 3.04 -4.90
C LEU A 235 27.34 2.29 -6.21
N SER A 236 28.01 2.70 -7.28
CA SER A 236 27.97 2.02 -8.58
C SER A 236 28.47 0.57 -8.48
N GLU A 237 29.52 0.32 -7.71
CA GLU A 237 29.99 -1.04 -7.41
C GLU A 237 28.92 -1.86 -6.69
N ILE A 238 28.30 -1.32 -5.63
CA ILE A 238 27.21 -2.00 -4.92
C ILE A 238 26.06 -2.34 -5.87
N LEU A 239 25.61 -1.37 -6.68
CA LEU A 239 24.45 -1.54 -7.56
C LEU A 239 24.71 -2.52 -8.72
N THR A 240 25.97 -2.74 -9.09
CA THR A 240 26.35 -3.69 -10.15
C THR A 240 26.78 -5.06 -9.61
N ASP A 241 26.91 -5.21 -8.30
CA ASP A 241 27.26 -6.46 -7.62
C ASP A 241 26.13 -7.50 -7.72
N GLU A 242 26.49 -8.76 -7.97
CA GLU A 242 25.53 -9.86 -8.10
C GLU A 242 24.75 -10.09 -6.80
N LYS A 243 25.39 -9.96 -5.64
CA LYS A 243 24.72 -10.13 -4.34
C LYS A 243 23.65 -9.07 -4.12
N PHE A 244 23.91 -7.82 -4.52
CA PHE A 244 22.89 -6.76 -4.45
C PHE A 244 21.69 -7.08 -5.34
N GLN A 245 21.94 -7.56 -6.56
CA GLN A 245 20.88 -7.95 -7.49
C GLN A 245 20.05 -9.13 -6.96
N ASP A 246 20.69 -10.11 -6.29
CA ASP A 246 19.99 -11.21 -5.64
C ASP A 246 19.13 -10.77 -4.45
N LEU A 247 19.56 -9.75 -3.69
CA LEU A 247 18.75 -9.17 -2.61
C LEU A 247 17.43 -8.57 -3.12
N ILE A 248 17.41 -8.00 -4.33
CA ILE A 248 16.17 -7.51 -4.95
C ILE A 248 15.18 -8.67 -5.16
N ILE A 249 15.69 -9.86 -5.50
CA ILE A 249 14.91 -11.07 -5.83
C ILE A 249 14.57 -11.89 -4.58
N THR A 250 14.94 -11.42 -3.38
CA THR A 250 14.75 -12.14 -2.12
C THR A 250 13.31 -12.62 -1.91
N LYS A 251 13.19 -13.77 -1.23
CA LYS A 251 11.90 -14.30 -0.76
C LYS A 251 11.48 -13.74 0.60
N GLU A 252 12.42 -13.11 1.30
CA GLU A 252 12.16 -12.48 2.60
C GLU A 252 11.38 -11.18 2.41
N HIS A 253 10.09 -11.19 2.74
CA HIS A 253 9.15 -10.10 2.44
C HIS A 253 9.59 -8.76 3.03
N GLN A 254 10.08 -8.75 4.27
CA GLN A 254 10.56 -7.53 4.91
C GLN A 254 11.81 -6.98 4.22
N LEU A 255 12.72 -7.85 3.79
CA LEU A 255 13.91 -7.45 3.04
C LEU A 255 13.50 -6.89 1.67
N LYS A 256 12.60 -7.59 0.95
CA LYS A 256 12.03 -7.16 -0.33
C LYS A 256 11.42 -5.76 -0.21
N LYS A 257 10.59 -5.52 0.80
CA LYS A 257 10.01 -4.19 1.07
C LYS A 257 11.07 -3.09 1.14
N ASN A 258 12.11 -3.30 1.97
CA ASN A 258 13.16 -2.30 2.15
C ASN A 258 14.00 -2.11 0.87
N MET A 259 14.20 -3.17 0.08
CA MET A 259 14.83 -3.06 -1.23
C MET A 259 14.00 -2.20 -2.19
N PHE A 260 12.68 -2.39 -2.29
CA PHE A 260 11.85 -1.54 -3.15
C PHE A 260 11.84 -0.07 -2.71
N VAL A 261 11.90 0.19 -1.40
CA VAL A 261 12.05 1.57 -0.86
C VAL A 261 13.40 2.16 -1.22
N LEU A 262 14.51 1.42 -1.06
CA LEU A 262 15.85 1.84 -1.48
C LEU A 262 15.90 2.15 -2.97
N LEU A 263 15.36 1.25 -3.80
CA LEU A 263 15.31 1.38 -5.24
C LEU A 263 14.55 2.65 -5.67
N LYS A 264 13.40 2.93 -5.05
CA LYS A 264 12.67 4.19 -5.27
C LYS A 264 13.47 5.42 -4.84
N ALA A 265 14.16 5.36 -3.70
CA ALA A 265 15.01 6.45 -3.24
C ALA A 265 16.16 6.73 -4.23
N LEU A 266 16.80 5.69 -4.78
CA LEU A 266 17.89 5.83 -5.75
C LEU A 266 17.46 6.60 -7.01
N ILE A 267 16.30 6.27 -7.59
CA ILE A 267 15.81 7.00 -8.79
C ILE A 267 15.32 8.40 -8.45
N SER A 268 14.82 8.63 -7.23
CA SER A 268 14.25 9.93 -6.84
C SER A 268 15.31 10.96 -6.44
N PHE A 269 16.39 10.51 -5.78
CA PHE A 269 17.39 11.39 -5.18
C PHE A 269 18.78 11.27 -5.83
N THR A 270 19.03 10.20 -6.59
CA THR A 270 20.30 9.98 -7.31
C THR A 270 20.07 9.50 -8.75
N PRO A 271 19.26 10.20 -9.56
CA PRO A 271 18.90 9.73 -10.90
C PRO A 271 20.12 9.49 -11.81
N ASP A 272 21.16 10.33 -11.72
CA ASP A 272 22.36 10.23 -12.57
C ASP A 272 23.18 8.96 -12.31
N LEU A 273 23.16 8.46 -11.07
CA LEU A 273 23.78 7.19 -10.70
C LEU A 273 23.06 6.00 -11.38
N MET A 274 21.74 6.12 -11.56
CA MET A 274 20.89 5.10 -12.17
C MET A 274 20.99 5.12 -13.71
N ASN A 275 22.22 5.01 -14.22
CA ASN A 275 22.51 4.98 -15.64
C ASN A 275 21.97 3.70 -16.33
N SER A 276 22.02 3.70 -17.67
CA SER A 276 21.45 2.61 -18.49
C SER A 276 21.97 1.20 -18.16
N LYS A 277 23.23 1.05 -17.72
CA LYS A 277 23.80 -0.25 -17.34
C LYS A 277 23.16 -0.76 -16.04
N ILE A 278 23.14 0.08 -15.00
CA ILE A 278 22.54 -0.24 -13.70
C ILE A 278 21.04 -0.50 -13.86
N MET A 279 20.36 0.33 -14.66
CA MET A 279 18.92 0.18 -14.90
C MET A 279 18.57 -1.12 -15.62
N LYS A 280 19.35 -1.56 -16.61
CA LYS A 280 19.13 -2.85 -17.28
C LYS A 280 19.24 -4.04 -16.31
N LEU A 281 20.26 -4.05 -15.45
CA LEU A 281 20.46 -5.09 -14.43
C LEU A 281 19.31 -5.09 -13.42
N THR A 282 19.05 -3.91 -12.84
CA THR A 282 18.04 -3.72 -11.80
C THR A 282 16.63 -4.02 -12.31
N SER A 283 16.30 -3.64 -13.56
CA SER A 283 15.02 -3.95 -14.20
C SER A 283 14.76 -5.46 -14.26
N LYS A 284 15.76 -6.25 -14.67
CA LYS A 284 15.65 -7.71 -14.70
C LYS A 284 15.36 -8.29 -13.31
N SER A 285 16.02 -7.76 -12.28
CA SER A 285 15.84 -8.19 -10.90
C SER A 285 14.48 -7.77 -10.32
N ILE A 286 14.02 -6.54 -10.58
CA ILE A 286 12.68 -6.05 -10.19
C ILE A 286 11.60 -6.94 -10.81
N ILE A 287 11.65 -7.16 -12.12
CA ILE A 287 10.65 -7.97 -12.84
C ILE A 287 10.62 -9.41 -12.32
N LYS A 288 11.77 -9.99 -11.95
CA LYS A 288 11.82 -11.32 -11.32
C LYS A 288 11.26 -11.30 -9.89
N SER A 289 11.45 -10.20 -9.15
CA SER A 289 11.04 -10.03 -7.75
C SER A 289 9.53 -9.87 -7.56
N ILE A 290 8.85 -9.19 -8.49
CA ILE A 290 7.40 -8.97 -8.44
C ILE A 290 6.58 -10.24 -8.73
N LYS A 291 7.22 -11.30 -9.21
CA LYS A 291 6.54 -12.56 -9.49
C LYS A 291 6.08 -13.23 -8.17
N PRO A 292 4.77 -13.47 -7.99
CA PRO A 292 4.28 -14.26 -6.86
C PRO A 292 4.64 -15.75 -7.00
N SER A 293 4.85 -16.39 -5.86
CA SER A 293 5.08 -17.81 -5.64
C SER A 293 3.77 -18.60 -5.56
N LYS A 294 3.35 -19.14 -6.73
CA LYS A 294 2.15 -19.99 -6.95
C LYS A 294 1.98 -21.23 -6.04
N LYS A 295 2.87 -21.48 -5.07
CA LYS A 295 2.91 -22.65 -4.18
C LYS A 295 2.34 -22.42 -2.77
N SER A 296 2.05 -21.18 -2.35
CA SER A 296 1.62 -20.91 -0.97
C SER A 296 0.18 -20.40 -0.88
N PRO A 297 -0.73 -21.12 -0.19
CA PRO A 297 -2.10 -20.65 0.04
C PRO A 297 -2.18 -19.37 0.90
N ASN A 298 -1.10 -19.03 1.62
CA ASN A 298 -1.00 -17.82 2.46
C ASN A 298 -0.25 -16.66 1.80
N GLU A 299 0.05 -16.75 0.51
CA GLU A 299 0.88 -15.75 -0.17
C GLU A 299 0.25 -14.34 -0.15
N SER A 300 -1.05 -14.22 -0.37
CA SER A 300 -1.75 -12.93 -0.29
C SER A 300 -1.54 -12.25 1.07
N LEU A 301 -1.56 -13.00 2.18
CA LEU A 301 -1.32 -12.41 3.51
C LEU A 301 0.10 -11.87 3.65
N LEU A 302 1.09 -12.53 3.06
CA LEU A 302 2.48 -12.08 3.11
C LEU A 302 2.69 -10.84 2.22
N PHE A 303 1.98 -10.76 1.09
CA PHE A 303 2.02 -9.61 0.19
C PHE A 303 1.28 -8.38 0.75
N SER A 304 0.37 -8.55 1.72
CA SER A 304 -0.40 -7.44 2.32
C SER A 304 0.45 -6.26 2.80
N THR A 305 1.67 -6.52 3.30
CA THR A 305 2.55 -5.48 3.86
C THR A 305 3.52 -4.87 2.83
N ILE A 306 3.58 -5.43 1.63
CA ILE A 306 4.60 -5.11 0.61
C ILE A 306 4.01 -4.75 -0.76
N ILE A 307 2.75 -5.10 -1.04
CA ILE A 307 2.13 -4.87 -2.35
C ILE A 307 2.06 -3.38 -2.72
N ILE A 308 1.72 -2.52 -1.76
CA ILE A 308 1.71 -1.06 -1.95
C ILE A 308 3.12 -0.51 -2.19
N PRO A 309 4.14 -0.80 -1.35
CA PRO A 309 5.52 -0.43 -1.66
C PRO A 309 6.01 -0.90 -3.03
N ILE A 310 5.64 -2.12 -3.46
CA ILE A 310 5.98 -2.61 -4.80
C ILE A 310 5.31 -1.76 -5.87
N LEU A 311 4.00 -1.54 -5.80
CA LEU A 311 3.24 -0.74 -6.77
C LEU A 311 3.77 0.70 -6.86
N ASP A 312 4.01 1.33 -5.72
CA ASP A 312 4.55 2.68 -5.63
C ASP A 312 5.94 2.78 -6.28
N SER A 313 6.84 1.86 -5.95
CA SER A 313 8.17 1.82 -6.55
C SER A 313 8.11 1.54 -8.06
N ILE A 314 7.39 0.51 -8.52
CA ILE A 314 7.34 0.20 -9.97
C ILE A 314 6.70 1.34 -10.78
N THR A 315 5.81 2.13 -10.17
CA THR A 315 5.24 3.33 -10.79
C THR A 315 6.33 4.36 -11.05
N GLU A 316 7.13 4.70 -10.04
CA GLU A 316 8.24 5.64 -10.20
C GLU A 316 9.32 5.11 -11.16
N PHE A 317 9.61 3.81 -11.11
CA PHE A 317 10.51 3.17 -12.09
C PHE A 317 9.97 3.27 -13.51
N THR A 318 8.66 3.13 -13.71
CA THR A 318 8.04 3.24 -15.03
C THR A 318 8.19 4.65 -15.58
N LYS A 319 7.99 5.69 -14.74
CA LYS A 319 8.19 7.09 -15.15
C LYS A 319 9.65 7.37 -15.51
N PHE A 320 10.58 6.88 -14.67
CA PHE A 320 12.00 7.16 -14.81
C PHE A 320 12.65 6.39 -15.97
N TYR A 321 12.31 5.11 -16.14
CA TYR A 321 12.89 4.24 -17.16
C TYR A 321 11.84 3.26 -17.71
N PRO A 322 11.01 3.70 -18.66
CA PRO A 322 9.94 2.86 -19.22
C PRO A 322 10.43 1.52 -19.82
N LYS A 323 11.70 1.49 -20.25
CA LYS A 323 12.43 0.29 -20.73
C LYS A 323 12.51 -0.86 -19.72
N ILE A 324 12.13 -0.66 -18.46
CA ILE A 324 11.96 -1.74 -17.48
C ILE A 324 11.03 -2.84 -18.01
N TRP A 325 10.01 -2.47 -18.78
CA TRP A 325 9.00 -3.39 -19.29
C TRP A 325 9.45 -4.21 -20.51
N GLU A 326 10.62 -3.94 -21.11
CA GLU A 326 11.22 -4.79 -22.15
C GLU A 326 11.84 -6.08 -21.58
N ALA A 327 12.00 -6.16 -20.24
CA ALA A 327 12.58 -7.33 -19.61
C ALA A 327 11.71 -8.58 -19.81
N LYS A 328 12.36 -9.75 -19.93
CA LYS A 328 11.70 -11.03 -20.15
C LYS A 328 10.63 -11.32 -19.08
N LYS A 329 9.41 -11.64 -19.50
CA LYS A 329 8.25 -11.95 -18.65
C LYS A 329 7.73 -10.77 -17.81
N SER A 330 8.08 -9.55 -18.16
CA SER A 330 7.58 -8.33 -17.51
C SER A 330 6.05 -8.31 -17.42
N LYS A 331 5.38 -8.53 -18.56
CA LYS A 331 3.92 -8.58 -18.67
C LYS A 331 3.29 -9.70 -17.86
N GLU A 332 3.77 -10.93 -18.02
CA GLU A 332 3.29 -12.10 -17.28
C GLU A 332 3.39 -11.89 -15.75
N ASN A 333 4.54 -11.41 -15.28
CA ASN A 333 4.78 -11.23 -13.85
C ASN A 333 3.96 -10.05 -13.29
N LEU A 334 3.74 -8.99 -14.06
CA LEU A 334 2.84 -7.90 -13.65
C LEU A 334 1.41 -8.40 -13.53
N LEU A 335 0.89 -9.11 -14.53
CA LEU A 335 -0.46 -9.65 -14.49
C LEU A 335 -0.63 -10.63 -13.31
N ASP A 336 0.35 -11.49 -13.08
CA ASP A 336 0.38 -12.37 -11.91
C ASP A 336 0.35 -11.54 -10.59
N LEU A 337 1.11 -10.45 -10.47
CA LEU A 337 1.08 -9.54 -9.30
C LEU A 337 -0.30 -8.88 -9.13
N LEU A 338 -0.87 -8.32 -10.19
CA LEU A 338 -2.16 -7.63 -10.17
C LEU A 338 -3.32 -8.57 -9.83
N SER A 339 -3.19 -9.86 -10.19
CA SER A 339 -4.17 -10.90 -9.86
C SER A 339 -4.27 -11.21 -8.37
N LEU A 340 -3.31 -10.76 -7.55
CA LEU A 340 -3.38 -10.87 -6.09
C LEU A 340 -4.40 -9.89 -5.47
N GLY A 341 -4.78 -8.84 -6.20
CA GLY A 341 -5.62 -7.75 -5.70
C GLY A 341 -4.99 -7.01 -4.52
N SER A 342 -5.82 -6.42 -3.65
CA SER A 342 -5.33 -5.64 -2.51
C SER A 342 -4.61 -6.47 -1.47
N CYS A 343 -4.72 -7.80 -1.48
CA CYS A 343 -4.18 -8.69 -0.45
C CYS A 343 -4.70 -8.38 0.98
N ASN A 344 -5.89 -7.78 1.12
CA ASN A 344 -6.37 -7.19 2.38
C ASN A 344 -5.37 -6.18 2.99
N SER A 345 -4.63 -5.47 2.15
CA SER A 345 -3.76 -4.37 2.57
C SER A 345 -4.59 -3.11 2.86
N ASN A 346 -3.95 -1.94 2.84
CA ASN A 346 -4.61 -0.66 3.07
C ASN A 346 -5.52 -0.27 1.88
N GLU A 347 -6.58 0.50 2.16
CA GLU A 347 -7.51 1.05 1.17
C GLU A 347 -6.82 1.84 0.04
N THR A 348 -5.63 2.39 0.29
CA THR A 348 -4.85 3.11 -0.71
C THR A 348 -4.35 2.23 -1.86
N TYR A 349 -4.43 0.89 -1.76
CA TYR A 349 -3.98 -0.01 -2.83
C TYR A 349 -4.57 0.36 -4.19
N TYR A 350 -5.88 0.58 -4.28
CA TYR A 350 -6.53 0.88 -5.56
C TYR A 350 -6.19 2.27 -6.08
N SER A 351 -5.94 3.25 -5.20
CA SER A 351 -5.39 4.54 -5.63
C SER A 351 -3.97 4.40 -6.21
N SER A 352 -3.12 3.58 -5.59
CA SER A 352 -1.77 3.29 -6.10
C SER A 352 -1.82 2.52 -7.42
N LEU A 353 -2.72 1.54 -7.54
CA LEU A 353 -2.93 0.81 -8.79
C LEU A 353 -3.41 1.74 -9.90
N ASN A 354 -4.37 2.62 -9.62
CA ASN A 354 -4.86 3.56 -10.62
C ASN A 354 -3.77 4.53 -11.10
N LEU A 355 -2.92 5.03 -10.18
CA LEU A 355 -1.76 5.85 -10.53
C LEU A 355 -0.77 5.08 -11.43
N PHE A 356 -0.50 3.82 -11.11
CA PHE A 356 0.34 2.95 -11.93
C PHE A 356 -0.27 2.75 -13.33
N LEU A 357 -1.56 2.43 -13.41
CA LEU A 357 -2.27 2.24 -14.68
C LEU A 357 -2.27 3.51 -15.54
N ASN A 358 -2.44 4.69 -14.92
CA ASN A 358 -2.29 5.98 -15.61
C ASN A 358 -0.88 6.15 -16.18
N THR A 359 0.14 5.74 -15.43
CA THR A 359 1.54 5.90 -15.84
C THR A 359 1.88 5.02 -17.05
N ILE A 360 1.38 3.78 -17.10
CA ILE A 360 1.61 2.88 -18.25
C ILE A 360 0.69 3.18 -19.45
N ALA A 361 -0.38 3.95 -19.24
CA ALA A 361 -1.31 4.38 -20.28
C ALA A 361 -0.91 5.70 -20.95
N ASP A 362 0.16 6.37 -20.49
CA ASP A 362 0.63 7.63 -21.08
C ASP A 362 0.95 7.43 -22.57
N PRO A 363 0.28 8.13 -23.50
CA PRO A 363 0.53 8.02 -24.93
C PRO A 363 1.97 8.39 -25.34
N ASN A 364 2.68 9.16 -24.52
CA ASN A 364 4.09 9.51 -24.76
C ASN A 364 5.04 8.39 -24.34
N ASN A 365 4.55 7.33 -23.70
CA ASN A 365 5.35 6.19 -23.33
C ASN A 365 5.58 5.29 -24.55
N GLU A 366 6.83 5.24 -25.03
CA GLU A 366 7.22 4.43 -26.19
C GLU A 366 6.99 2.92 -25.99
N ILE A 367 6.86 2.47 -24.73
CA ILE A 367 6.65 1.06 -24.39
C ILE A 367 5.25 0.87 -23.82
N LEU A 368 4.31 0.55 -24.72
CA LEU A 368 2.95 0.22 -24.36
C LEU A 368 2.88 -1.22 -23.84
N MET A 369 2.68 -1.37 -22.54
CA MET A 369 2.43 -2.69 -21.94
C MET A 369 1.07 -3.25 -22.33
N PHE A 370 0.07 -2.39 -22.39
CA PHE A 370 -1.29 -2.68 -22.79
C PHE A 370 -1.69 -1.71 -23.90
N ASN A 371 -2.47 -2.19 -24.87
CA ASN A 371 -2.97 -1.32 -25.91
C ASN A 371 -4.25 -0.64 -25.43
N PHE A 372 -4.13 0.51 -24.78
CA PHE A 372 -5.30 1.26 -24.30
C PHE A 372 -6.15 1.89 -25.41
N LYS A 373 -5.71 1.81 -26.69
CA LYS A 373 -6.52 2.19 -27.85
C LYS A 373 -7.40 1.05 -28.38
N ASP A 374 -7.02 -0.18 -28.07
CA ASP A 374 -7.73 -1.39 -28.51
C ASP A 374 -8.30 -2.11 -27.29
N PHE A 375 -9.59 -1.88 -27.06
CA PHE A 375 -10.34 -2.55 -26.00
C PHE A 375 -10.30 -4.07 -26.14
N TYR A 376 -10.24 -4.59 -27.37
CA TYR A 376 -10.30 -6.03 -27.67
C TYR A 376 -8.94 -6.73 -27.64
N ASP A 377 -7.85 -5.98 -27.46
CA ASP A 377 -6.53 -6.56 -27.30
C ASP A 377 -6.53 -7.60 -26.16
N LYS A 378 -5.88 -8.73 -26.41
CA LYS A 378 -5.89 -9.88 -25.51
C LYS A 378 -5.36 -9.52 -24.11
N ASP A 379 -4.33 -8.69 -24.05
CA ASP A 379 -3.70 -8.32 -22.78
C ASP A 379 -4.53 -7.25 -22.06
N SER A 380 -5.12 -6.30 -22.80
CA SER A 380 -6.13 -5.36 -22.29
C SER A 380 -7.33 -6.09 -21.66
N GLN A 381 -7.89 -7.08 -22.36
CA GLN A 381 -8.97 -7.92 -21.85
C GLN A 381 -8.55 -8.75 -20.62
N THR A 382 -7.30 -9.24 -20.60
CA THR A 382 -6.77 -9.94 -19.43
C THR A 382 -6.68 -9.02 -18.20
N LEU A 383 -6.22 -7.78 -18.39
CA LEU A 383 -6.19 -6.76 -17.32
C LEU A 383 -7.60 -6.47 -16.80
N ILE A 384 -8.57 -6.23 -17.68
CA ILE A 384 -9.97 -5.96 -17.30
C ILE A 384 -10.55 -7.12 -16.49
N ASN A 385 -10.33 -8.36 -16.93
CA ASN A 385 -10.79 -9.55 -16.21
C ASN A 385 -10.14 -9.69 -14.82
N ILE A 386 -8.85 -9.32 -14.68
CA ILE A 386 -8.19 -9.26 -13.38
C ILE A 386 -8.86 -8.21 -12.47
N LEU A 387 -9.14 -7.02 -12.98
CA LEU A 387 -9.80 -5.96 -12.20
C LEU A 387 -11.21 -6.39 -11.75
N LEU A 388 -11.98 -7.05 -12.63
CA LEU A 388 -13.28 -7.63 -12.27
C LEU A 388 -13.15 -8.69 -11.16
N LYS A 389 -12.20 -9.61 -11.29
CA LYS A 389 -11.94 -10.62 -10.26
C LYS A 389 -11.53 -9.99 -8.93
N ASN A 390 -10.75 -8.91 -8.96
CA ASN A 390 -10.34 -8.19 -7.75
C ASN A 390 -11.55 -7.62 -7.00
N ILE A 391 -12.57 -7.10 -7.69
CA ILE A 391 -13.82 -6.64 -7.04
C ILE A 391 -14.48 -7.78 -6.25
N ASP A 392 -14.51 -8.99 -6.81
CA ASP A 392 -15.10 -10.17 -6.17
C ASP A 392 -14.27 -10.70 -5.00
N LEU A 393 -12.95 -10.48 -5.00
CA LEU A 393 -12.06 -10.86 -3.90
C LEU A 393 -12.20 -9.95 -2.68
N GLU A 394 -12.63 -8.69 -2.87
CA GLU A 394 -12.74 -7.73 -1.78
C GLU A 394 -13.90 -8.09 -0.83
N LYS A 395 -13.65 -8.00 0.47
CA LYS A 395 -14.66 -8.30 1.50
C LYS A 395 -15.24 -7.04 2.14
N LEU A 396 -14.44 -5.99 2.25
CA LEU A 396 -14.82 -4.72 2.83
C LEU A 396 -15.51 -3.83 1.79
N SER A 397 -16.62 -3.20 2.17
CA SER A 397 -17.38 -2.34 1.26
C SER A 397 -16.55 -1.18 0.69
N ALA A 398 -15.70 -0.55 1.52
CA ALA A 398 -14.81 0.53 1.07
C ALA A 398 -13.81 0.06 0.00
N HIS A 399 -13.19 -1.11 0.20
CA HIS A 399 -12.27 -1.68 -0.80
C HIS A 399 -12.99 -2.08 -2.08
N LYS A 400 -14.20 -2.66 -2.00
CA LYS A 400 -15.02 -2.94 -3.18
C LYS A 400 -15.26 -1.68 -4.00
N ILE A 401 -15.69 -0.59 -3.37
CA ILE A 401 -15.94 0.68 -4.04
C ILE A 401 -14.67 1.23 -4.70
N ALA A 402 -13.54 1.14 -4.01
CA ALA A 402 -12.26 1.56 -4.57
C ALA A 402 -11.82 0.68 -5.76
N ALA A 403 -12.06 -0.63 -5.70
CA ALA A 403 -11.80 -1.57 -6.79
C ALA A 403 -12.65 -1.25 -8.03
N ILE A 404 -13.93 -0.98 -7.82
CA ILE A 404 -14.89 -0.58 -8.86
C ILE A 404 -14.45 0.75 -9.48
N SER A 405 -14.11 1.73 -8.66
CA SER A 405 -13.61 3.02 -9.14
C SER A 405 -12.37 2.86 -10.01
N CYS A 406 -11.45 1.97 -9.61
CA CYS A 406 -10.25 1.66 -10.39
C CYS A 406 -10.58 0.97 -11.74
N LEU A 407 -11.59 0.09 -11.78
CA LEU A 407 -12.10 -0.49 -13.02
C LEU A 407 -12.69 0.60 -13.93
N PHE A 408 -13.57 1.45 -13.41
CA PHE A 408 -14.22 2.50 -14.20
C PHE A 408 -13.24 3.55 -14.70
N ASP A 409 -12.25 3.94 -13.90
CA ASP A 409 -11.14 4.79 -14.37
C ASP A 409 -10.37 4.12 -15.51
N THR A 410 -10.22 2.79 -15.47
CA THR A 410 -9.57 2.02 -16.54
C THR A 410 -10.41 1.98 -17.81
N LEU A 411 -11.71 1.72 -17.70
CA LEU A 411 -12.63 1.76 -18.85
C LEU A 411 -12.74 3.15 -19.45
N THR A 412 -12.71 4.19 -18.61
CA THR A 412 -12.71 5.60 -19.05
C THR A 412 -11.47 5.91 -19.87
N ARG A 413 -10.32 5.33 -19.52
CA ARG A 413 -9.10 5.45 -20.33
C ARG A 413 -9.26 4.80 -21.70
N PHE A 414 -9.78 3.57 -21.77
CA PHE A 414 -10.07 2.91 -23.04
C PHE A 414 -11.03 3.74 -23.89
N LEU A 415 -12.09 4.29 -23.29
CA LEU A 415 -13.08 5.12 -23.95
C LEU A 415 -12.45 6.39 -24.55
N LYS A 416 -11.63 7.11 -23.76
CA LYS A 416 -10.98 8.36 -24.17
C LYS A 416 -9.90 8.18 -25.23
N LEU A 417 -9.21 7.03 -25.23
CA LEU A 417 -8.10 6.73 -26.15
C LEU A 417 -8.55 5.95 -27.39
N SER A 418 -9.78 5.44 -27.41
CA SER A 418 -10.32 4.75 -28.58
C SER A 418 -10.68 5.75 -29.68
N ASP A 419 -10.24 5.45 -30.90
CA ASP A 419 -10.57 6.22 -32.10
C ASP A 419 -11.86 5.71 -32.80
N ASN A 420 -12.48 4.62 -32.32
CA ASN A 420 -13.64 3.97 -32.93
C ASN A 420 -14.90 4.11 -32.06
N GLU A 421 -15.93 4.79 -32.59
CA GLU A 421 -17.22 4.98 -31.90
C GLU A 421 -17.95 3.68 -31.55
N GLU A 422 -17.86 2.64 -32.40
CA GLU A 422 -18.43 1.31 -32.10
C GLU A 422 -17.77 0.73 -30.84
N THR A 423 -16.44 0.79 -30.77
CA THR A 423 -15.68 0.34 -29.60
C THR A 423 -16.01 1.16 -28.35
N LYS A 424 -16.26 2.46 -28.49
CA LYS A 424 -16.68 3.29 -27.36
C LYS A 424 -18.05 2.86 -26.82
N ASN A 425 -19.01 2.58 -27.71
CA ASN A 425 -20.31 2.04 -27.31
C ASN A 425 -20.17 0.67 -26.65
N ASP A 426 -19.31 -0.20 -27.18
CA ASP A 426 -19.05 -1.52 -26.57
C ASP A 426 -18.46 -1.40 -25.15
N ILE A 427 -17.61 -0.39 -24.89
CA ILE A 427 -17.07 -0.11 -23.54
C ILE A 427 -18.18 0.34 -22.59
N ILE A 428 -19.10 1.18 -23.05
CA ILE A 428 -20.27 1.62 -22.27
C ILE A 428 -21.13 0.41 -21.92
N GLN A 429 -21.49 -0.40 -22.92
CA GLN A 429 -22.26 -1.64 -22.76
C GLN A 429 -21.57 -2.62 -21.80
N PHE A 430 -20.25 -2.77 -21.91
CA PHE A 430 -19.48 -3.60 -21.00
C PHE A 430 -19.56 -3.12 -19.54
N THR A 431 -19.63 -1.80 -19.33
CA THR A 431 -19.67 -1.18 -17.98
C THR A 431 -20.99 -1.47 -17.25
N VAL A 432 -22.10 -1.62 -17.98
CA VAL A 432 -23.45 -1.81 -17.42
C VAL A 432 -23.53 -3.05 -16.52
N LYS A 433 -22.99 -4.20 -16.94
CA LYS A 433 -23.08 -5.44 -16.13
C LYS A 433 -22.38 -5.34 -14.76
N PRO A 434 -21.12 -4.85 -14.67
CA PRO A 434 -20.47 -4.58 -13.39
C PRO A 434 -21.29 -3.66 -12.49
N ILE A 435 -21.82 -2.53 -13.00
CA ILE A 435 -22.61 -1.60 -12.17
C ILE A 435 -23.91 -2.25 -11.71
N VAL A 436 -24.64 -2.95 -12.58
CA VAL A 436 -25.87 -3.67 -12.24
C VAL A 436 -25.63 -4.64 -11.08
N LYS A 437 -24.55 -5.43 -11.12
CA LYS A 437 -24.18 -6.36 -10.04
C LYS A 437 -23.92 -5.65 -8.69
N ILE A 438 -23.46 -4.40 -8.73
CA ILE A 438 -23.13 -3.62 -7.52
C ILE A 438 -24.39 -3.02 -6.91
N ILE A 439 -25.26 -2.44 -7.74
CA ILE A 439 -26.49 -1.78 -7.29
C ILE A 439 -27.60 -2.78 -6.96
N ASP A 440 -27.58 -3.99 -7.54
CA ASP A 440 -28.38 -5.14 -7.13
C ASP A 440 -27.85 -5.75 -5.81
N SER A 441 -27.94 -4.95 -4.74
CA SER A 441 -27.45 -5.29 -3.40
C SER A 441 -28.61 -5.49 -2.43
N PRO A 442 -28.59 -6.54 -1.58
CA PRO A 442 -29.56 -6.69 -0.50
C PRO A 442 -29.39 -5.63 0.60
N ARG A 443 -28.23 -4.95 0.65
CA ARG A 443 -27.95 -3.87 1.61
C ARG A 443 -28.10 -2.51 0.93
N ILE A 444 -28.65 -1.56 1.67
CA ILE A 444 -28.67 -0.15 1.29
C ILE A 444 -27.23 0.36 1.24
N LEU A 445 -26.82 0.85 0.08
CA LEU A 445 -25.51 1.47 -0.14
C LEU A 445 -25.47 2.88 0.49
N GLN A 446 -24.33 3.24 1.04
CA GLN A 446 -24.15 4.56 1.67
C GLN A 446 -24.13 5.68 0.60
N SER A 447 -24.67 6.84 0.93
CA SER A 447 -24.80 7.97 0.00
C SER A 447 -23.45 8.40 -0.60
N ASN A 448 -22.37 8.43 0.18
CA ASN A 448 -21.04 8.77 -0.31
C ASN A 448 -20.55 7.81 -1.40
N SER A 449 -20.85 6.52 -1.25
CA SER A 449 -20.50 5.49 -2.23
C SER A 449 -21.27 5.68 -3.53
N LEU A 450 -22.56 6.01 -3.44
CA LEU A 450 -23.42 6.28 -4.60
C LEU A 450 -22.99 7.55 -5.34
N ILE A 451 -22.62 8.61 -4.62
CA ILE A 451 -22.05 9.84 -5.20
C ILE A 451 -20.74 9.55 -5.95
N GLN A 452 -19.86 8.74 -5.34
CA GLN A 452 -18.60 8.35 -5.98
C GLN A 452 -18.83 7.54 -7.26
N LEU A 453 -19.73 6.55 -7.23
CA LEU A 453 -20.11 5.77 -8.42
C LEU A 453 -20.70 6.67 -9.50
N SER A 454 -21.63 7.54 -9.12
CA SER A 454 -22.28 8.51 -9.99
C SER A 454 -21.27 9.40 -10.72
N THR A 455 -20.31 9.96 -9.98
CA THR A 455 -19.22 10.78 -10.54
C THR A 455 -18.40 10.01 -11.57
N LYS A 456 -18.05 8.75 -11.27
CA LYS A 456 -17.23 7.91 -12.16
C LYS A 456 -17.98 7.46 -13.41
N LEU A 457 -19.27 7.19 -13.31
CA LEU A 457 -20.11 6.80 -14.44
C LEU A 457 -20.35 7.99 -15.38
N ASN A 458 -20.43 9.21 -14.86
CA ASN A 458 -20.57 10.41 -15.69
C ASN A 458 -19.34 10.68 -16.59
N ASP A 459 -18.16 10.12 -16.25
CA ASP A 459 -16.98 10.15 -17.11
C ASP A 459 -17.03 9.09 -18.24
N LEU A 460 -17.95 8.12 -18.16
CA LEU A 460 -18.15 7.02 -19.11
C LEU A 460 -19.35 7.29 -20.03
N LYS A 461 -19.18 8.23 -20.96
CA LYS A 461 -20.19 8.60 -21.96
C LYS A 461 -19.57 8.96 -23.30
N THR A 462 -20.33 8.76 -24.37
CA THR A 462 -20.12 9.38 -25.68
C THR A 462 -21.12 10.51 -25.88
N ASP A 463 -21.13 11.14 -27.05
CA ASP A 463 -22.16 12.13 -27.39
C ASP A 463 -23.54 11.48 -27.55
N ASP A 464 -23.59 10.17 -27.89
CA ASP A 464 -24.82 9.45 -28.27
C ASP A 464 -25.26 8.35 -27.26
N SER A 465 -24.39 7.94 -26.32
CA SER A 465 -24.70 6.86 -25.37
C SER A 465 -24.01 7.09 -24.02
N ASP A 466 -24.66 6.66 -22.94
CA ASP A 466 -24.07 6.59 -21.61
C ASP A 466 -24.64 5.42 -20.79
N VAL A 467 -23.93 5.05 -19.73
CA VAL A 467 -24.32 3.92 -18.87
C VAL A 467 -25.69 4.13 -18.21
N PHE A 468 -26.07 5.38 -17.94
CA PHE A 468 -27.36 5.69 -17.31
C PHE A 468 -28.52 5.41 -18.25
N SER A 469 -28.39 5.79 -19.52
CA SER A 469 -29.39 5.64 -20.56
C SER A 469 -29.63 4.17 -20.88
N GLU A 470 -28.58 3.36 -20.94
CA GLU A 470 -28.68 1.91 -21.16
C GLU A 470 -29.48 1.22 -20.03
N ILE A 471 -29.14 1.51 -18.76
CA ILE A 471 -29.88 0.96 -17.61
C ILE A 471 -31.32 1.49 -17.60
N ASN A 472 -31.50 2.78 -17.90
CA ASN A 472 -32.81 3.41 -17.88
C ASN A 472 -33.72 2.83 -18.96
N GLN A 473 -33.21 2.60 -20.17
CA GLN A 473 -33.99 2.03 -21.27
C GLN A 473 -34.54 0.65 -20.92
N ASP A 474 -33.71 -0.24 -20.37
CA ASP A 474 -34.15 -1.55 -19.90
C ASP A 474 -35.14 -1.44 -18.74
N LEU A 475 -34.92 -0.50 -17.82
CA LEU A 475 -35.84 -0.23 -16.71
C LEU A 475 -37.21 0.26 -17.20
N LEU A 476 -37.24 1.17 -18.18
CA LEU A 476 -38.45 1.68 -18.82
C LEU A 476 -39.21 0.57 -19.55
N ASN A 477 -38.52 -0.33 -20.24
CA ASN A 477 -39.13 -1.49 -20.88
C ASN A 477 -39.78 -2.47 -19.89
N CYS A 478 -39.37 -2.41 -18.62
CA CYS A 478 -39.98 -3.19 -17.54
C CYS A 478 -41.20 -2.50 -16.92
N LEU A 479 -41.50 -1.23 -17.25
CA LEU A 479 -42.64 -0.54 -16.65
C LEU A 479 -43.99 -1.07 -17.18
N PRO A 480 -45.04 -1.07 -16.33
CA PRO A 480 -44.98 -0.86 -14.88
C PRO A 480 -44.65 -2.14 -14.09
N SER A 481 -44.75 -3.32 -14.73
CA SER A 481 -44.82 -4.63 -14.05
C SER A 481 -44.05 -5.77 -14.73
N GLY A 482 -43.22 -5.47 -15.71
CA GLY A 482 -42.34 -6.44 -16.36
C GLY A 482 -41.31 -7.04 -15.39
N PRO A 483 -40.79 -8.25 -15.68
CA PRO A 483 -39.69 -8.81 -14.91
C PRO A 483 -38.49 -7.87 -14.99
N LEU A 484 -37.94 -7.43 -13.85
CA LEU A 484 -36.85 -6.49 -13.84
C LEU A 484 -35.55 -7.16 -14.31
N GLU A 485 -35.20 -6.92 -15.57
CA GLU A 485 -34.02 -7.47 -16.22
C GLU A 485 -33.24 -6.34 -16.91
N ILE A 486 -31.95 -6.23 -16.60
CA ILE A 486 -31.05 -5.24 -17.23
C ILE A 486 -29.96 -5.99 -17.97
N MET A 487 -29.81 -5.77 -19.28
CA MET A 487 -28.92 -6.50 -20.17
C MET A 487 -28.98 -8.03 -20.02
N ASN A 488 -30.20 -8.58 -19.99
CA ASN A 488 -30.47 -10.01 -19.76
C ASN A 488 -30.00 -10.52 -18.38
N THR A 489 -29.78 -9.62 -17.42
CA THR A 489 -29.45 -9.97 -16.03
C THR A 489 -30.68 -9.72 -15.18
N LYS A 490 -31.25 -10.81 -14.64
CA LYS A 490 -32.36 -10.72 -13.70
C LYS A 490 -31.92 -10.06 -12.40
N ILE A 491 -32.64 -9.02 -12.01
CA ILE A 491 -32.41 -8.31 -10.74
C ILE A 491 -33.07 -9.07 -9.60
N ILE A 492 -32.32 -9.28 -8.52
CA ILE A 492 -32.78 -10.05 -7.35
C ILE A 492 -33.40 -9.12 -6.31
N ASN A 493 -32.77 -7.96 -6.06
CA ASN A 493 -33.15 -7.00 -5.02
C ASN A 493 -33.83 -5.78 -5.66
N GLU A 494 -34.92 -6.00 -6.40
CA GLU A 494 -35.57 -5.03 -7.29
C GLU A 494 -35.77 -3.64 -6.65
N ARG A 495 -36.37 -3.60 -5.45
CA ARG A 495 -36.59 -2.36 -4.69
C ARG A 495 -35.29 -1.62 -4.38
N ASN A 496 -34.28 -2.32 -3.89
CA ASN A 496 -32.99 -1.70 -3.56
C ASN A 496 -32.28 -1.24 -4.83
N PHE A 497 -32.35 -2.03 -5.90
CA PHE A 497 -31.80 -1.70 -7.20
C PHE A 497 -32.37 -0.37 -7.72
N VAL A 498 -33.71 -0.24 -7.79
CA VAL A 498 -34.39 0.99 -8.23
C VAL A 498 -33.99 2.17 -7.35
N ASN A 499 -34.00 2.00 -6.02
CA ASN A 499 -33.58 3.06 -5.10
C ASN A 499 -32.12 3.49 -5.29
N HIS A 500 -31.20 2.54 -5.47
CA HIS A 500 -29.78 2.85 -5.71
C HIS A 500 -29.58 3.54 -7.05
N PHE A 501 -30.26 3.10 -8.11
CA PHE A 501 -30.17 3.71 -9.43
C PHE A 501 -30.70 5.16 -9.41
N CYS A 502 -31.90 5.38 -8.87
CA CYS A 502 -32.45 6.73 -8.70
C CYS A 502 -31.56 7.61 -7.81
N SER A 503 -30.96 7.04 -6.76
CA SER A 503 -30.01 7.76 -5.90
C SER A 503 -28.74 8.16 -6.65
N ILE A 504 -28.21 7.29 -7.52
CA ILE A 504 -27.05 7.58 -8.37
C ILE A 504 -27.36 8.72 -9.35
N LEU A 505 -28.52 8.67 -10.00
CA LEU A 505 -28.97 9.73 -10.91
C LEU A 505 -29.15 11.06 -10.17
N ASN A 506 -29.81 11.03 -9.00
CA ASN A 506 -30.07 12.22 -8.21
C ASN A 506 -28.79 12.81 -7.56
N ALA A 507 -27.80 11.98 -7.28
CA ALA A 507 -26.51 12.40 -6.73
C ALA A 507 -25.59 13.06 -7.78
N SER A 508 -25.83 12.81 -9.07
CA SER A 508 -25.02 13.37 -10.14
C SER A 508 -25.40 14.84 -10.42
N PRO A 509 -24.42 15.74 -10.57
CA PRO A 509 -24.70 17.12 -10.99
C PRO A 509 -24.85 17.27 -12.51
N SER A 510 -24.79 16.18 -13.31
CA SER A 510 -24.82 16.28 -14.77
C SER A 510 -26.23 16.42 -15.34
N LEU A 511 -26.36 17.22 -16.41
CA LEU A 511 -27.64 17.45 -17.10
C LEU A 511 -28.27 16.12 -17.54
N LEU A 512 -27.47 15.25 -18.17
CA LEU A 512 -27.93 13.93 -18.64
C LEU A 512 -28.54 13.10 -17.51
N SER A 513 -27.86 12.95 -16.37
CA SER A 513 -28.42 12.17 -15.25
C SER A 513 -29.71 12.76 -14.68
N ALA A 514 -29.87 14.09 -14.73
CA ALA A 514 -31.09 14.75 -14.30
C ALA A 514 -32.23 14.49 -15.30
N GLU A 515 -31.95 14.59 -16.60
CA GLU A 515 -32.89 14.25 -17.69
C GLU A 515 -33.30 12.77 -17.64
N THR A 516 -32.36 11.85 -17.41
CA THR A 516 -32.65 10.42 -17.25
C THR A 516 -33.56 10.17 -16.05
N LEU A 517 -33.32 10.84 -14.91
CA LEU A 517 -34.17 10.71 -13.73
C LEU A 517 -35.57 11.27 -13.97
N GLU A 518 -35.66 12.42 -14.62
CA GLU A 518 -36.95 13.04 -14.98
C GLU A 518 -37.74 12.14 -15.94
N SER A 519 -37.08 11.61 -16.97
CA SER A 519 -37.65 10.63 -17.88
C SER A 519 -38.16 9.38 -17.16
N LEU A 520 -37.36 8.81 -16.24
CA LEU A 520 -37.78 7.64 -15.46
C LEU A 520 -39.01 7.93 -14.62
N ILE A 521 -39.06 9.08 -13.95
CA ILE A 521 -40.17 9.47 -13.09
C ILE A 521 -41.43 9.70 -13.93
N GLN A 522 -41.32 10.44 -15.04
CA GLN A 522 -42.44 10.73 -15.91
C GLN A 522 -43.06 9.45 -16.49
N ASN A 523 -42.25 8.56 -17.05
CA ASN A 523 -42.74 7.29 -17.59
C ASN A 523 -43.28 6.37 -16.48
N SER A 524 -42.70 6.38 -15.28
CA SER A 524 -43.22 5.62 -14.15
C SER A 524 -44.62 6.10 -13.74
N ILE A 525 -44.85 7.41 -13.79
CA ILE A 525 -46.14 8.03 -13.48
C ILE A 525 -47.16 7.74 -14.58
N GLU A 526 -46.80 7.96 -15.85
CA GLU A 526 -47.68 7.66 -16.99
C GLU A 526 -48.10 6.19 -17.00
N SER A 527 -47.17 5.28 -16.71
CA SER A 527 -47.47 3.83 -16.65
C SER A 527 -48.46 3.42 -15.55
N LEU A 528 -48.71 4.29 -14.56
CA LEU A 528 -49.72 4.08 -13.52
C LEU A 528 -51.12 4.52 -13.96
N ASP A 529 -51.20 5.52 -14.83
CA ASP A 529 -52.45 6.06 -15.35
C ASP A 529 -52.99 5.27 -16.56
N ASP A 530 -52.14 4.47 -17.23
CA ASP A 530 -52.53 3.63 -18.35
C ASP A 530 -53.56 2.54 -17.96
N GLU A 531 -54.71 2.54 -18.63
CA GLU A 531 -55.71 1.46 -18.50
C GLU A 531 -55.12 0.14 -19.02
N GLN A 532 -54.78 -0.77 -18.11
CA GLN A 532 -54.29 -2.10 -18.50
C GLN A 532 -55.44 -3.08 -18.77
N GLU A 533 -55.38 -3.80 -19.89
CA GLU A 533 -56.33 -4.88 -20.22
C GLU A 533 -56.30 -6.03 -19.19
N GLU A 534 -55.14 -6.26 -18.56
CA GLU A 534 -54.94 -7.25 -17.49
C GLU A 534 -54.18 -6.58 -16.33
N TYR A 535 -54.72 -6.64 -15.11
CA TYR A 535 -54.11 -6.01 -13.94
C TYR A 535 -52.75 -6.64 -13.61
N LYS A 536 -51.69 -5.84 -13.64
CA LYS A 536 -50.36 -6.23 -13.16
C LYS A 536 -49.90 -5.26 -12.07
N SER A 537 -49.31 -5.79 -11.00
CA SER A 537 -48.81 -4.98 -9.87
C SER A 537 -47.70 -4.03 -10.34
N PRO A 538 -47.85 -2.70 -10.24
CA PRO A 538 -46.90 -1.73 -10.78
C PRO A 538 -45.69 -1.51 -9.85
N LYS A 539 -44.97 -2.60 -9.55
CA LYS A 539 -43.90 -2.63 -8.54
C LYS A 539 -42.82 -1.60 -8.80
N ILE A 540 -42.35 -1.52 -10.04
CA ILE A 540 -41.22 -0.66 -10.40
C ILE A 540 -41.61 0.81 -10.25
N SER A 541 -42.77 1.21 -10.79
CA SER A 541 -43.30 2.57 -10.67
C SER A 541 -43.48 2.98 -9.20
N ILE A 542 -43.99 2.06 -8.37
CA ILE A 542 -44.13 2.30 -6.92
C ILE A 542 -42.78 2.43 -6.22
N PHE A 543 -41.75 1.65 -6.60
CA PHE A 543 -40.41 1.83 -6.04
C PHE A 543 -39.79 3.18 -6.40
N VAL A 544 -40.02 3.69 -7.62
CA VAL A 544 -39.61 5.04 -8.03
C VAL A 544 -40.32 6.12 -7.21
N LEU A 545 -41.65 6.00 -7.01
CA LEU A 545 -42.41 6.90 -6.14
C LEU A 545 -41.87 6.88 -4.70
N GLY A 546 -41.59 5.69 -4.16
CA GLY A 546 -41.03 5.51 -2.83
C GLY A 546 -39.68 6.19 -2.66
N PHE A 547 -38.82 6.15 -3.68
CA PHE A 547 -37.54 6.88 -3.69
C PHE A 547 -37.76 8.40 -3.54
N ILE A 548 -38.65 8.99 -4.32
CA ILE A 548 -38.92 10.44 -4.32
C ILE A 548 -39.35 10.90 -2.93
N LEU A 549 -40.29 10.18 -2.33
CA LEU A 549 -40.81 10.47 -0.99
C LEU A 549 -39.73 10.35 0.06
N LYS A 550 -38.99 9.24 0.06
CA LYS A 550 -37.97 8.93 1.07
C LYS A 550 -36.79 9.87 1.03
N GLN A 551 -36.39 10.32 -0.17
CA GLN A 551 -35.30 11.28 -0.36
C GLN A 551 -35.75 12.74 -0.36
N ASN A 552 -37.04 13.01 -0.16
CA ASN A 552 -37.61 14.36 -0.19
C ASN A 552 -37.23 15.14 -1.45
N VAL A 553 -37.41 14.53 -2.63
CA VAL A 553 -37.05 15.17 -3.90
C VAL A 553 -38.16 16.16 -4.31
N VAL A 554 -38.20 17.32 -3.62
CA VAL A 554 -39.30 18.31 -3.68
C VAL A 554 -39.58 18.83 -5.09
N ARG A 555 -38.59 18.86 -5.99
CA ARG A 555 -38.77 19.34 -7.37
C ARG A 555 -39.79 18.53 -8.19
N PHE A 556 -40.10 17.30 -7.78
CA PHE A 556 -41.08 16.44 -8.45
C PHE A 556 -42.42 16.36 -7.69
N LYS A 557 -42.64 17.23 -6.69
CA LYS A 557 -43.85 17.22 -5.85
C LYS A 557 -45.13 17.28 -6.69
N ASP A 558 -45.23 18.25 -7.58
CA ASP A 558 -46.45 18.48 -8.38
C ASP A 558 -46.74 17.33 -9.35
N THR A 559 -45.70 16.66 -9.86
CA THR A 559 -45.84 15.49 -10.74
C THR A 559 -46.35 14.27 -9.96
N VAL A 560 -45.94 14.11 -8.71
CA VAL A 560 -46.13 12.87 -7.93
C VAL A 560 -47.40 12.88 -7.08
N LEU A 561 -47.85 14.04 -6.61
CA LEU A 561 -49.04 14.16 -5.76
C LEU A 561 -50.32 13.53 -6.36
N PRO A 562 -50.64 13.72 -7.66
CA PRO A 562 -51.81 13.09 -8.27
C PRO A 562 -51.78 11.56 -8.21
N CYS A 563 -50.61 10.93 -8.40
CA CYS A 563 -50.46 9.49 -8.30
C CYS A 563 -50.64 9.00 -6.86
N ILE A 564 -50.17 9.79 -5.88
CA ILE A 564 -50.32 9.48 -4.46
C ILE A 564 -51.78 9.46 -4.06
N GLU A 565 -52.61 10.41 -4.52
CA GLU A 565 -54.06 10.42 -4.28
C GLU A 565 -54.75 9.11 -4.71
N ASN A 566 -54.24 8.48 -5.76
CA ASN A 566 -54.79 7.26 -6.33
C ASN A 566 -54.08 5.98 -5.88
N ILE A 567 -53.10 6.04 -4.98
CA ILE A 567 -52.27 4.88 -4.61
C ILE A 567 -53.08 3.72 -4.02
N SER A 568 -54.20 4.02 -3.36
CA SER A 568 -55.12 3.02 -2.81
C SER A 568 -55.74 2.12 -3.87
N ASN A 569 -55.82 2.56 -5.12
CA ASN A 569 -56.39 1.77 -6.22
C ASN A 569 -55.54 0.52 -6.54
N TYR A 570 -54.26 0.53 -6.19
CA TYR A 570 -53.34 -0.59 -6.41
C TYR A 570 -53.31 -1.59 -5.26
N ILE A 571 -54.07 -1.36 -4.18
CA ILE A 571 -54.17 -2.31 -3.07
C ILE A 571 -54.99 -3.53 -3.54
N THR A 572 -54.30 -4.65 -3.73
CA THR A 572 -54.92 -5.95 -4.01
C THR A 572 -54.41 -7.03 -3.08
N LYS A 573 -55.08 -8.18 -3.06
CA LYS A 573 -54.71 -9.31 -2.20
C LYS A 573 -53.26 -9.78 -2.41
N GLU A 574 -52.76 -9.68 -3.64
CA GLU A 574 -51.41 -10.07 -4.02
C GLU A 574 -50.39 -8.91 -3.94
N PHE A 575 -50.85 -7.68 -3.70
CA PHE A 575 -50.03 -6.47 -3.75
C PHE A 575 -50.58 -5.40 -2.80
N THR A 576 -50.37 -5.62 -1.50
CA THR A 576 -50.84 -4.73 -0.42
C THR A 576 -49.70 -3.95 0.23
N ASP A 577 -48.56 -4.59 0.48
CA ASP A 577 -47.51 -4.02 1.34
C ASP A 577 -46.87 -2.78 0.72
N GLU A 578 -46.55 -2.81 -0.58
CA GLU A 578 -45.87 -1.71 -1.26
C GLU A 578 -46.72 -0.42 -1.32
N PRO A 579 -48.01 -0.46 -1.75
CA PRO A 579 -48.88 0.73 -1.67
C PRO A 579 -49.00 1.30 -0.26
N LEU A 580 -49.14 0.46 0.78
CA LEU A 580 -49.27 0.93 2.17
C LEU A 580 -47.98 1.59 2.68
N GLU A 581 -46.83 1.08 2.27
CA GLU A 581 -45.55 1.70 2.59
C GLU A 581 -45.40 3.07 1.94
N ILE A 582 -45.93 3.28 0.73
CA ILE A 582 -45.95 4.61 0.09
C ILE A 582 -46.74 5.61 0.93
N ILE A 583 -47.91 5.23 1.44
CA ILE A 583 -48.73 6.10 2.30
C ILE A 583 -47.95 6.48 3.56
N THR A 584 -47.33 5.50 4.20
CA THR A 584 -46.51 5.71 5.41
C THR A 584 -45.29 6.59 5.11
N THR A 585 -44.64 6.39 3.96
CA THR A 585 -43.47 7.17 3.55
C THR A 585 -43.89 8.60 3.19
N PHE A 586 -45.04 8.79 2.55
CA PHE A 586 -45.59 10.09 2.22
C PHE A 586 -45.84 10.92 3.48
N LYS A 587 -46.55 10.35 4.46
CA LYS A 587 -46.79 10.96 5.79
C LYS A 587 -45.50 11.45 6.46
N ASN A 588 -44.41 10.70 6.31
CA ASN A 588 -43.12 11.05 6.91
C ASN A 588 -42.24 11.95 6.00
N SER A 589 -42.68 12.21 4.77
CA SER A 589 -41.97 13.05 3.82
C SER A 589 -42.37 14.51 3.97
N THR A 590 -41.45 15.42 3.64
CA THR A 590 -41.72 16.85 3.52
C THR A 590 -42.72 17.18 2.41
N LEU A 591 -42.99 16.26 1.49
CA LEU A 591 -43.99 16.43 0.43
C LEU A 591 -45.42 16.38 0.98
N SER A 592 -45.64 15.76 2.14
CA SER A 592 -46.95 15.80 2.83
C SER A 592 -47.26 17.15 3.48
N ASN A 593 -46.24 17.98 3.75
CA ASN A 593 -46.44 19.30 4.32
C ASN A 593 -47.43 20.10 3.44
N ASP A 594 -48.46 20.66 4.07
CA ASP A 594 -49.56 21.39 3.45
C ASP A 594 -50.50 20.54 2.56
N ASN A 595 -50.43 19.20 2.64
CA ASN A 595 -51.27 18.26 1.87
C ASN A 595 -51.98 17.23 2.76
N ASP A 596 -52.36 17.62 3.99
CA ASP A 596 -53.04 16.72 4.94
C ASP A 596 -54.35 16.16 4.37
N ASP A 597 -55.07 16.94 3.56
CA ASP A 597 -56.30 16.51 2.88
C ASP A 597 -56.06 15.30 1.96
N ILE A 598 -54.90 15.24 1.29
CA ILE A 598 -54.50 14.12 0.44
C ILE A 598 -54.29 12.87 1.31
N LEU A 599 -53.56 13.03 2.42
CA LEU A 599 -53.29 11.94 3.35
C LEU A 599 -54.58 11.35 3.92
N TYR A 600 -55.53 12.18 4.36
CA TYR A 600 -56.82 11.71 4.88
C TYR A 600 -57.61 10.93 3.83
N LYS A 601 -57.72 11.46 2.60
CA LYS A 601 -58.43 10.78 1.50
C LYS A 601 -57.85 9.40 1.21
N ILE A 602 -56.53 9.29 1.15
CA ILE A 602 -55.84 8.04 0.83
C ILE A 602 -55.98 7.02 1.96
N VAL A 603 -55.88 7.45 3.22
CA VAL A 603 -56.09 6.56 4.37
C VAL A 603 -57.51 5.98 4.34
N ASP A 604 -58.52 6.83 4.13
CA ASP A 604 -59.92 6.39 4.04
C ASP A 604 -60.15 5.43 2.85
N ALA A 605 -59.63 5.76 1.67
CA ALA A 605 -59.73 4.92 0.48
C ALA A 605 -59.02 3.57 0.67
N SER A 606 -57.86 3.56 1.32
CA SER A 606 -57.10 2.35 1.62
C SER A 606 -57.81 1.46 2.63
N PHE A 607 -58.43 2.05 3.65
CA PHE A 607 -59.26 1.31 4.61
C PHE A 607 -60.43 0.59 3.94
N LEU A 608 -61.12 1.26 3.02
CA LEU A 608 -62.20 0.65 2.23
C LEU A 608 -61.67 -0.51 1.38
N LYS A 609 -60.53 -0.34 0.71
CA LYS A 609 -59.90 -1.38 -0.12
C LYS A 609 -59.45 -2.59 0.69
N LEU A 610 -58.81 -2.40 1.85
CA LEU A 610 -58.42 -3.50 2.75
C LEU A 610 -59.62 -4.31 3.25
N ARG A 611 -60.76 -3.64 3.48
CA ARG A 611 -62.02 -4.31 3.84
C ARG A 611 -62.60 -5.12 2.69
N GLU A 612 -62.46 -4.67 1.45
CA GLU A 612 -62.91 -5.43 0.27
C GLU A 612 -62.10 -6.72 0.08
N ILE A 613 -60.80 -6.74 0.40
CA ILE A 613 -59.92 -7.89 0.17
C ILE A 613 -59.73 -8.81 1.40
N ASP A 614 -60.37 -8.50 2.52
CA ASP A 614 -60.36 -9.28 3.78
C ASP A 614 -58.93 -9.59 4.30
N SER A 615 -58.13 -8.53 4.52
CA SER A 615 -56.73 -8.64 4.98
C SER A 615 -56.55 -8.11 6.43
N PRO A 616 -56.87 -8.90 7.48
CA PRO A 616 -56.87 -8.46 8.88
C PRO A 616 -55.53 -7.90 9.38
N ASP A 617 -54.41 -8.50 8.97
CA ASP A 617 -53.07 -8.09 9.42
C ASP A 617 -52.66 -6.71 8.87
N ALA A 618 -53.19 -6.31 7.70
CA ALA A 618 -52.93 -5.00 7.11
C ALA A 618 -53.74 -3.87 7.78
N PHE A 619 -54.81 -4.19 8.50
CA PHE A 619 -55.61 -3.19 9.22
C PHE A 619 -54.85 -2.57 10.40
N GLU A 620 -54.02 -3.35 11.11
CA GLU A 620 -53.25 -2.83 12.23
C GLU A 620 -52.24 -1.75 11.78
N ASN A 621 -51.65 -1.90 10.59
CA ASN A 621 -50.67 -0.96 10.03
C ASN A 621 -51.27 0.38 9.56
N ILE A 622 -52.53 0.42 9.09
CA ILE A 622 -53.19 1.68 8.72
C ILE A 622 -53.67 2.45 9.97
N ILE A 623 -54.09 1.73 11.00
CA ILE A 623 -54.63 2.32 12.23
C ILE A 623 -53.51 2.93 13.10
N SER A 624 -52.29 2.37 13.07
CA SER A 624 -51.08 2.89 13.74
C SER A 624 -50.48 4.09 13.02
#